data_AF-A0A562F939-F1
#
_entry.id   AF-A0A562F939-F1
#
_cell.length_a   1.000
_cell.length_b   1.000
_cell.length_c   1.000
_cell.angle_alpha   90.00
_cell.angle_beta   90.00
_cell.angle_gamma   90.00
#
_symmetry.space_group_name_H-M   'P 1'
#
loop_
_entity.id
_entity.type
_entity.pdbx_description
1 polymer ?
#
loop_
_entity_poly.entity_id
_entity_poly.type
_entity_poly.pdbx_seq_one_letter_code
_entity_poly.pdbx_strand_id
1 'polypeptide(L)' 'MSSPQQHLSPDDMSMIVRVHAAVCEERGLAPKGEEGLRLASQLVHEFQRGVTTEQDLMEAFTGRRIMMPTESLGT' A
#
# COMPACT_ATOMS: atom_id res chain seq x y z
N MET A 1 13.51 15.88 14.43
CA MET A 1 13.48 14.41 14.62
C MET A 1 13.35 13.81 13.24
N SER A 2 14.40 13.18 12.72
CA SER A 2 14.41 12.59 11.39
C SER A 2 13.49 11.36 11.42
N SER A 3 12.43 11.35 10.61
CA SER A 3 11.59 10.17 10.43
C SER A 3 12.48 8.97 10.09
N PRO A 4 12.32 7.79 10.72
CA PRO A 4 13.04 6.61 10.29
C PRO A 4 12.57 6.29 8.87
N GLN A 5 13.36 6.67 7.87
CA GLN A 5 13.15 6.20 6.51
C GLN A 5 13.41 4.70 6.56
N GLN A 6 12.35 3.90 6.68
CA GLN A 6 12.41 2.47 6.51
C GLN A 6 13.03 2.22 5.12
N HIS A 7 14.27 1.76 5.11
CA HIS A 7 15.02 1.52 3.88
C HIS A 7 14.35 0.34 3.18
N LEU A 8 13.82 0.55 1.98
CA LEU A 8 13.22 -0.52 1.18
C LEU A 8 14.34 -1.43 0.69
N SER A 9 14.33 -2.68 1.13
CA SER A 9 15.21 -3.68 0.56
C SER A 9 14.74 -4.06 -0.86
N PRO A 10 15.61 -4.71 -1.68
CA PRO A 10 15.20 -5.23 -2.99
C PRO A 10 14.02 -6.21 -2.91
N ASP A 11 13.93 -7.00 -1.83
CA ASP A 11 12.81 -7.91 -1.58
C ASP A 11 11.52 -7.15 -1.27
N ASP A 12 11.59 -6.07 -0.48
CA ASP A 12 10.42 -5.21 -0.19
C ASP A 12 9.91 -4.55 -1.47
N MET A 13 10.81 -4.02 -2.30
CA MET A 13 10.44 -3.46 -3.61
C MET A 13 9.80 -4.51 -4.51
N SER A 14 10.33 -5.72 -4.53
CA SER A 14 9.76 -6.82 -5.33
C SER A 14 8.36 -7.19 -4.85
N MET A 15 8.13 -7.22 -3.54
CA MET A 15 6.81 -7.44 -2.93
C MET A 15 5.83 -6.33 -3.33
N ILE A 16 6.22 -5.06 -3.15
CA ILE A 16 5.39 -3.90 -3.50
C ILE A 16 4.98 -3.92 -4.98
N VAL A 17 5.90 -4.27 -5.87
CA VAL A 17 5.62 -4.40 -7.32
C VAL A 17 4.63 -5.53 -7.60
N ARG A 18 4.73 -6.68 -6.93
CA ARG A 18 3.74 -7.77 -7.09
C ARG A 18 2.35 -7.35 -6.62
N VAL A 19 2.25 -6.72 -5.45
CA VAL A 19 0.98 -6.19 -4.93
C VAL A 19 0.40 -5.15 -5.89
N HIS A 20 1.22 -4.22 -6.37
CA HIS A 20 0.81 -3.20 -7.32
C HIS A 20 0.22 -3.81 -8.59
N ALA A 21 0.90 -4.79 -9.19
CA ALA A 21 0.41 -5.48 -10.37
C ALA A 21 -0.93 -6.20 -10.12
N ALA A 22 -1.04 -6.92 -9.01
CA ALA A 22 -2.25 -7.65 -8.65
C ALA A 22 -3.45 -6.72 -8.40
N VAL A 23 -3.26 -5.64 -7.65
CA VAL A 23 -4.32 -4.66 -7.38
C VAL A 23 -4.70 -3.90 -8.65
N CYS A 24 -3.74 -3.56 -9.52
CA CYS A 24 -4.05 -2.96 -10.81
C CYS A 24 -4.89 -3.90 -11.68
N GLU A 25 -4.54 -5.19 -11.73
CA GLU A 25 -5.32 -6.18 -12.47
C GLU A 25 -6.74 -6.32 -11.92
N GLU A 26 -6.90 -6.46 -10.60
CA GLU A 26 -8.21 -6.60 -9.96
C GLU A 26 -9.12 -5.39 -10.21
N ARG A 27 -8.53 -4.18 -10.23
CA ARG A 27 -9.25 -2.92 -10.44
C ARG A 27 -9.37 -2.51 -11.91
N GLY A 28 -8.80 -3.27 -12.86
CA GLY A 28 -8.77 -2.92 -14.28
C GLY A 28 -7.96 -1.66 -14.60
N LEU A 29 -6.95 -1.34 -13.77
CA LEU A 29 -6.10 -0.17 -13.92
C LEU A 29 -4.86 -0.49 -14.77
N ALA A 30 -4.44 0.47 -15.59
CA ALA A 30 -3.14 0.39 -16.25
C ALA A 30 -2.01 0.64 -15.22
N PRO A 31 -1.06 -0.30 -15.01
CA PRO A 31 -0.01 -0.15 -13.99
C PRO A 31 0.86 1.10 -14.16
N LYS A 32 1.07 1.53 -15.41
CA LYS A 32 1.84 2.74 -15.77
C LYS A 32 0.96 3.96 -16.03
N GLY A 33 -0.36 3.84 -15.90
CA GLY A 33 -1.29 4.97 -16.00
C GLY A 33 -1.27 5.81 -14.72
N GLU A 34 -1.92 6.98 -14.75
CA GLU A 34 -1.96 7.92 -13.62
C GLU A 34 -2.43 7.24 -12.31
N GLU A 35 -3.54 6.51 -12.37
CA GLU A 35 -4.08 5.79 -11.21
C GLU A 35 -3.15 4.65 -10.73
N GLY A 36 -2.50 3.95 -11.67
CA GLY A 36 -1.51 2.93 -11.34
C GLY A 36 -0.29 3.50 -10.61
N LEU A 37 0.23 4.65 -11.07
CA LEU A 37 1.35 5.33 -10.40
C LEU A 37 0.94 5.88 -9.04
N ARG A 38 -0.29 6.40 -8.91
CA ARG A 38 -0.84 6.84 -7.63
C ARG A 38 -0.93 5.68 -6.64
N LEU A 39 -1.41 4.53 -7.08
CA LEU A 39 -1.47 3.31 -6.27
C LEU A 39 -0.07 2.87 -5.81
N ALA A 40 0.92 2.86 -6.70
CA ALA A 40 2.29 2.51 -6.35
C ALA A 40 2.86 3.42 -5.24
N SER A 41 2.60 4.74 -5.33
CA SER A 41 2.99 5.69 -4.30
C SER A 41 2.31 5.41 -2.95
N GLN A 42 1.02 5.10 -2.96
CA GLN A 42 0.28 4.76 -1.74
C GLN A 42 0.77 3.46 -1.10
N LEU A 43 1.10 2.43 -1.90
CA LEU A 43 1.67 1.18 -1.40
C LEU A 43 2.98 1.40 -0.65
N VAL A 44 3.90 2.18 -1.25
CA VAL A 44 5.17 2.54 -0.62
C VAL A 44 4.93 3.32 0.68
N HIS A 45 3.96 4.23 0.68
CA HIS A 45 3.62 5.02 1.86
C HIS A 45 3.09 4.15 3.01
N GLU A 46 2.17 3.24 2.75
CA GLU A 46 1.63 2.33 3.77
C GLU A 46 2.70 1.35 4.28
N PHE A 47 3.58 0.87 3.41
CA PHE A 47 4.73 0.05 3.82
C PHE A 47 5.63 0.79 4.82
N GLN A 48 5.98 2.04 4.52
CA GLN A 48 6.79 2.89 5.41
C GLN A 48 6.08 3.21 6.74
N ARG A 49 4.74 3.15 6.78
CA ARG A 49 3.94 3.31 8.01
C ARG A 49 3.81 2.04 8.84
N GLY A 50 4.35 0.91 8.37
CA GLY A 50 4.40 -0.36 9.09
C GLY A 50 3.57 -1.49 8.49
N VAL A 51 2.89 -1.26 7.36
CA VAL A 51 2.15 -2.30 6.62
C VAL A 51 3.13 -3.10 5.75
N THR A 52 3.90 -3.99 6.39
CA THR A 52 5.09 -4.59 5.78
C THR A 52 4.87 -5.97 5.14
N THR A 53 3.65 -6.51 5.21
CA THR A 53 3.33 -7.82 4.62
C THR A 53 2.59 -7.69 3.29
N GLU A 54 2.82 -8.63 2.39
CA GLU A 54 2.16 -8.69 1.08
C GLU A 54 0.63 -8.80 1.24
N GLN A 55 0.18 -9.60 2.21
CA GLN A 55 -1.24 -9.80 2.52
C GLN A 55 -1.89 -8.51 3.05
N ASP A 56 -1.29 -7.84 4.03
CA ASP A 56 -1.87 -6.61 4.57
C ASP A 56 -1.97 -5.50 3.50
N LEU A 57 -0.95 -5.38 2.64
CA LEU A 57 -0.97 -4.44 1.52
C LEU A 57 -2.06 -4.81 0.51
N MET A 58 -2.18 -6.10 0.15
CA MET A 58 -3.27 -6.56 -0.71
C MET A 58 -4.64 -6.24 -0.08
N GLU A 59 -4.86 -6.53 1.20
CA GLU A 59 -6.15 -6.26 1.85
C GLU A 59 -6.46 -4.76 1.92
N ALA A 60 -5.46 -3.93 2.22
CA ALA A 60 -5.60 -2.47 2.27
C ALA A 60 -6.02 -1.87 0.92
N PHE A 61 -5.59 -2.47 -0.18
CA PHE A 61 -5.79 -1.93 -1.52
C PHE A 61 -6.73 -2.76 -2.42
N THR A 62 -7.28 -3.89 -1.95
CA THR A 62 -8.37 -4.62 -2.62
C THR A 62 -9.74 -4.36 -1.97
N GLY A 63 -9.77 -3.55 -0.89
CA GLY A 63 -11.00 -3.24 -0.17
C GLY A 63 -11.46 -4.33 0.79
N ARG A 64 -10.60 -5.33 1.09
CA ARG A 64 -10.87 -6.36 2.11
C ARG A 64 -10.48 -5.94 3.52
N ARG A 65 -9.64 -4.92 3.64
CA ARG A 65 -9.37 -4.30 4.93
C ARG A 65 -10.62 -3.57 5.37
N ILE A 66 -11.29 -4.16 6.36
CA ILE A 66 -12.28 -3.50 7.21
C ILE A 66 -11.64 -2.16 7.60
N MET A 67 -12.12 -1.06 7.00
CA MET A 67 -11.95 0.25 7.59
C MET A 67 -12.56 0.13 8.96
N MET A 68 -11.74 -0.06 10.00
CA MET A 68 -12.16 0.42 11.30
C MET A 68 -12.25 1.93 11.13
N PRO A 69 -13.45 2.54 11.21
CA PRO A 69 -13.50 3.98 11.39
C PRO A 69 -12.70 4.24 12.66
N THR A 70 -11.67 5.06 12.58
CA THR A 70 -11.12 5.67 13.79
C THR A 70 -12.28 6.44 14.41
N GLU A 71 -12.93 5.82 15.39
CA GLU A 71 -13.97 6.45 16.19
C GLU A 71 -13.38 7.77 16.73
N SER A 72 -14.07 8.85 16.41
CA SER A 72 -13.91 10.14 17.05
C SER A 72 -14.05 9.96 18.57
N LEU A 73 -12.94 9.92 19.30
CA LEU A 73 -12.96 10.10 20.75
C LEU A 73 -12.53 11.53 21.07
N GLY A 74 -13.48 12.45 20.94
CA GLY A 74 -13.40 13.79 21.52
C GLY A 74 -14.51 13.93 22.53
N THR A 75 -14.20 13.67 23.81
CA THR A 75 -15.04 14.00 24.96
C THR A 75 -14.83 15.46 25.35
#